data_AF-A0A956U539-F1
#
_entry.id   AF-A0A956U539-F1
#
_cell.length_a   1.000
_cell.length_b   1.000
_cell.length_c   1.000
_cell.angle_alpha   90.00
_cell.angle_beta   90.00
_cell.angle_gamma   90.00
#
_symmetry.space_group_name_H-M   'P 1'
#
loop_
_entity.id
_entity.type
_entity.pdbx_description
1 polymer ?
#
loop_
_entity_poly.entity_id
_entity_poly.type
_entity_poly.pdbx_seq_one_letter_code
_entity_poly.pdbx_strand_id
1 'polypeptide(L)'
;RLSKKGGKATTKGTLEFQVLVDDEAQAASSGVSPAPLAEGLSVNQVVASRPALKAGEGRWKSLTAGSMRATQQVINDLLRMEYDTFINSAYLRQGRADEFTTRAPNERKQVLSEILGLSYFERLKESCRASARESRGKIELLEEIVKELPQQEESMAVLNESLLESSKELASIDLEKESLESVLKERQERYQSLLLASEKKAVNQEKVEELEADLKELSARELRLKNRLEELSKLIENSSHIEEQSQKFAEIRGLTEALDRKSLAVQELTEEKHELKARLATMRSRLEVEADHVSTRLKETREKIEKLESDTADRAKVENMYREYLELLERESQASNKQETFSQLNKRATELQAAVTEARIKLEAEVAQRSNHLKELADILAAESTLSNRKSELEEESQEMDRLEAELELVETRGLEAKSEIEVLEQKIVD
;
A
#
# COMPACT_ATOMS: atom_id res chain seq x y z
N ARG A 1 -134.72 142.97 26.28
CA ARG A 1 -135.65 142.50 25.22
C ARG A 1 -134.89 142.63 23.90
N LEU A 2 -134.50 141.61 23.13
CA LEU A 2 -134.62 140.15 23.19
C LEU A 2 -133.26 139.49 23.50
N SER A 3 -133.26 138.29 24.07
CA SER A 3 -132.08 137.60 24.60
C SER A 3 -132.15 136.09 24.32
N LYS A 4 -131.03 135.54 23.79
CA LYS A 4 -130.32 134.28 24.15
C LYS A 4 -131.15 132.98 24.24
N LYS A 5 -130.73 131.80 23.76
CA LYS A 5 -129.44 131.05 23.64
C LYS A 5 -129.79 129.85 22.71
N GLY A 6 -128.91 129.05 22.11
CA GLY A 6 -127.49 128.77 22.29
C GLY A 6 -127.25 127.25 22.14
N GLY A 7 -126.18 126.84 21.44
CA GLY A 7 -125.57 125.51 21.54
C GLY A 7 -125.34 124.76 20.21
N LYS A 8 -124.14 124.86 19.61
CA LYS A 8 -123.54 123.83 18.73
C LYS A 8 -122.03 123.75 18.95
N ALA A 9 -121.52 122.53 19.03
CA ALA A 9 -120.11 122.16 19.17
C ALA A 9 -119.37 122.27 17.82
N THR A 10 -118.10 122.70 17.85
CA THR A 10 -117.20 122.81 16.69
C THR A 10 -115.96 121.93 16.85
N THR A 11 -115.63 121.19 15.79
CA THR A 11 -114.44 120.33 15.62
C THR A 11 -113.17 121.18 15.48
N LYS A 12 -112.07 120.81 16.17
CA LYS A 12 -110.75 121.48 16.03
C LYS A 12 -110.05 120.97 14.76
N GLY A 13 -109.86 121.85 13.77
CA GLY A 13 -109.08 121.54 12.56
C GLY A 13 -107.57 121.65 12.78
N THR A 14 -106.79 120.74 12.20
CA THR A 14 -105.32 120.80 12.13
C THR A 14 -104.91 121.87 11.10
N LEU A 15 -104.14 122.88 11.53
CA LEU A 15 -103.60 123.93 10.64
C LEU A 15 -102.37 123.41 9.89
N GLU A 16 -102.45 123.35 8.57
CA GLU A 16 -101.35 122.92 7.70
C GLU A 16 -100.67 124.16 7.07
N PHE A 17 -99.34 124.28 7.21
CA PHE A 17 -98.58 125.39 6.64
C PHE A 17 -98.00 124.97 5.28
N GLN A 18 -98.49 125.60 4.21
CA GLN A 18 -98.10 125.32 2.83
C GLN A 18 -97.65 126.61 2.14
N VAL A 19 -96.64 126.53 1.28
CA VAL A 19 -96.17 127.66 0.45
C VAL A 19 -96.33 127.29 -1.02
N LEU A 20 -96.85 128.24 -1.81
CA LEU A 20 -96.94 128.12 -3.26
C LEU A 20 -95.55 128.36 -3.84
N VAL A 21 -95.00 127.35 -4.52
CA VAL A 21 -93.69 127.47 -5.16
C VAL A 21 -93.93 127.62 -6.66
N ASP A 22 -93.57 128.78 -7.21
CA ASP A 22 -93.39 128.96 -8.64
C ASP A 22 -91.99 128.43 -9.00
N ASP A 23 -91.94 127.44 -9.89
CA ASP A 23 -90.77 126.59 -10.16
C ASP A 23 -89.58 127.30 -10.88
N GLU A 24 -89.55 128.63 -10.96
CA GLU A 24 -88.50 129.36 -11.70
C GLU A 24 -87.23 129.71 -10.88
N ALA A 25 -87.25 129.61 -9.54
CA ALA A 25 -86.17 130.18 -8.70
C ALA A 25 -85.09 129.19 -8.19
N GLN A 26 -85.15 127.88 -8.50
CA GLN A 26 -84.22 126.89 -7.93
C GLN A 26 -82.99 126.52 -8.79
N ALA A 27 -82.76 127.16 -9.93
CA ALA A 27 -81.64 126.84 -10.81
C ALA A 27 -80.31 127.61 -10.53
N ALA A 28 -80.29 128.58 -9.61
CA ALA A 28 -79.20 129.57 -9.55
C ALA A 28 -78.20 129.45 -8.36
N SER A 29 -78.13 128.32 -7.63
CA SER A 29 -77.23 128.21 -6.44
C SER A 29 -76.28 127.00 -6.40
N SER A 30 -76.00 126.35 -7.52
CA SER A 30 -74.91 125.36 -7.61
C SER A 30 -73.80 125.85 -8.56
N GLY A 31 -72.97 126.77 -8.08
CA GLY A 31 -71.76 127.23 -8.75
C GLY A 31 -70.53 126.96 -7.90
N VAL A 32 -69.81 125.87 -8.17
CA VAL A 32 -68.42 125.68 -7.71
C VAL A 32 -67.59 125.25 -8.93
N SER A 33 -66.54 126.03 -9.20
CA SER A 33 -65.54 125.83 -10.26
C SER A 33 -64.60 124.65 -9.99
N PRO A 34 -63.95 124.10 -11.05
CA PRO A 34 -63.23 122.83 -11.02
C PRO A 34 -61.74 122.98 -10.63
N ALA A 35 -61.19 121.97 -9.97
CA ALA A 35 -59.75 121.75 -9.79
C ALA A 35 -59.21 120.80 -10.90
N PRO A 36 -57.95 120.91 -11.34
CA PRO A 36 -57.48 120.19 -12.52
C PRO A 36 -56.95 118.78 -12.22
N LEU A 37 -57.35 117.86 -13.11
CA LEU A 37 -56.59 116.77 -13.73
C LEU A 37 -55.80 115.81 -12.82
N ALA A 38 -56.42 114.66 -12.56
CA ALA A 38 -55.73 113.37 -12.54
C ALA A 38 -56.52 112.39 -13.42
N GLU A 39 -55.79 111.73 -14.32
CA GLU A 39 -56.28 110.86 -15.38
C GLU A 39 -56.88 109.55 -14.85
N GLY A 40 -57.88 109.06 -15.58
CA GLY A 40 -58.28 107.65 -15.56
C GLY A 40 -59.42 107.32 -14.60
N LEU A 41 -60.65 107.26 -15.11
CA LEU A 41 -61.49 106.06 -15.10
C LEU A 41 -62.89 106.35 -15.69
N SER A 42 -63.39 105.34 -16.38
CA SER A 42 -64.50 105.29 -17.33
C SER A 42 -65.85 105.81 -16.85
N VAL A 43 -66.50 106.58 -17.73
CA VAL A 43 -67.91 106.97 -17.73
C VAL A 43 -68.79 105.76 -18.08
N ASN A 44 -69.76 105.42 -17.24
CA ASN A 44 -71.06 104.92 -17.72
C ASN A 44 -72.17 105.00 -16.67
N GLN A 45 -73.26 105.67 -17.08
CA GLN A 45 -74.66 105.39 -16.77
C GLN A 45 -75.13 105.43 -15.30
N VAL A 46 -75.88 106.48 -14.93
CA VAL A 46 -77.35 106.41 -14.72
C VAL A 46 -77.94 107.82 -14.94
N VAL A 47 -78.56 108.04 -16.10
CA VAL A 47 -79.56 109.11 -16.32
C VAL A 47 -80.84 108.41 -16.77
N ALA A 48 -81.79 108.28 -15.87
CA ALA A 48 -83.18 107.86 -16.08
C ALA A 48 -83.85 107.95 -14.70
N SER A 49 -84.94 108.66 -14.42
CA SER A 49 -85.96 109.27 -15.26
C SER A 49 -86.70 110.30 -14.40
N ARG A 50 -86.93 111.52 -14.90
CA ARG A 50 -88.15 112.25 -14.54
C ARG A 50 -88.89 112.62 -15.82
N PRO A 51 -90.12 112.10 -16.00
CA PRO A 51 -90.96 112.44 -17.13
C PRO A 51 -91.49 113.87 -17.00
N ALA A 52 -91.65 114.51 -18.15
CA ALA A 52 -92.24 115.83 -18.33
C ALA A 52 -93.70 115.88 -17.86
N LEU A 53 -94.07 116.88 -17.05
CA LEU A 53 -95.47 117.23 -16.79
C LEU A 53 -95.64 118.73 -16.59
N LYS A 54 -96.09 119.36 -17.69
CA LYS A 54 -97.12 120.41 -17.84
C LYS A 54 -97.26 121.52 -16.80
N ALA A 55 -97.27 122.75 -17.33
CA ALA A 55 -97.87 123.93 -16.74
C ALA A 55 -99.35 123.73 -16.36
N GLY A 56 -99.76 124.37 -15.26
CA GLY A 56 -101.16 124.64 -14.95
C GLY A 56 -101.75 123.87 -13.77
N GLU A 57 -101.11 123.95 -12.59
CA GLU A 57 -101.73 123.85 -11.26
C GLU A 57 -100.62 124.15 -10.24
N GLY A 58 -100.68 125.31 -9.57
CA GLY A 58 -99.70 125.67 -8.55
C GLY A 58 -99.66 124.63 -7.44
N ARG A 59 -98.57 123.87 -7.34
CA ARG A 59 -98.41 122.81 -6.32
C ARG A 59 -98.02 123.45 -4.99
N TRP A 60 -98.95 123.41 -4.04
CA TRP A 60 -98.67 123.77 -2.66
C TRP A 60 -97.72 122.75 -2.01
N LYS A 61 -96.56 123.20 -1.53
CA LYS A 61 -95.60 122.35 -0.80
C LYS A 61 -95.82 122.53 0.70
N SER A 62 -96.15 121.44 1.40
CA SER A 62 -96.24 121.47 2.86
C SER A 62 -94.85 121.66 3.46
N LEU A 63 -94.70 122.70 4.28
CA LEU A 63 -93.49 123.00 5.06
C LEU A 63 -93.69 122.64 6.55
N THR A 64 -94.77 121.92 6.87
CA THR A 64 -95.04 121.43 8.22
C THR A 64 -94.07 120.28 8.52
N ALA A 65 -93.14 120.49 9.45
CA ALA A 65 -92.19 119.47 9.89
C ALA A 65 -92.82 118.54 10.95
N GLY A 66 -92.13 117.44 11.28
CA GLY A 66 -92.66 116.37 12.14
C GLY A 66 -93.03 116.76 13.58
N SER A 67 -92.70 117.97 14.04
CA SER A 67 -93.16 118.52 15.33
C SER A 67 -93.38 120.03 15.22
N MET A 68 -94.21 120.58 16.11
CA MET A 68 -94.48 122.03 16.14
C MET A 68 -93.19 122.87 16.29
N ARG A 69 -92.20 122.38 17.05
CA ARG A 69 -90.91 123.07 17.24
C ARG A 69 -90.02 123.02 16.01
N ALA A 70 -89.98 121.88 15.31
CA ALA A 70 -89.25 121.77 14.06
C ALA A 70 -89.91 122.64 12.97
N THR A 71 -91.25 122.67 12.92
CA THR A 71 -91.98 123.56 12.01
C THR A 71 -91.70 125.03 12.35
N GLN A 72 -91.64 125.39 13.63
CA GLN A 72 -91.26 126.73 14.07
C GLN A 72 -89.82 127.08 13.67
N GLN A 73 -88.88 126.16 13.74
CA GLN A 73 -87.51 126.39 13.26
C GLN A 73 -87.46 126.59 11.75
N VAL A 74 -88.19 125.80 10.96
CA VAL A 74 -88.30 126.01 9.51
C VAL A 74 -88.93 127.38 9.20
N ILE A 75 -89.95 127.80 9.95
CA ILE A 75 -90.55 129.14 9.84
C ILE A 75 -89.52 130.22 10.18
N ASN A 76 -88.78 130.06 11.29
CA ASN A 76 -87.76 131.02 11.72
C ASN A 76 -86.61 131.11 10.71
N ASP A 77 -86.17 129.99 10.12
CA ASP A 77 -85.11 129.94 9.11
C ASP A 77 -85.57 130.54 7.77
N LEU A 78 -86.84 130.34 7.41
CA LEU A 78 -87.45 130.90 6.19
C LEU A 78 -87.65 132.41 6.31
N LEU A 79 -88.27 132.88 7.40
CA LEU A 79 -88.52 134.30 7.64
C LEU A 79 -87.28 135.02 8.19
N ARG A 80 -86.23 134.28 8.56
CA ARG A 80 -85.00 134.76 9.22
C ARG A 80 -85.27 135.57 10.49
N MET A 81 -86.41 135.34 11.13
CA MET A 81 -86.84 136.06 12.33
C MET A 81 -87.65 135.15 13.24
N GLU A 82 -87.47 135.31 14.56
CA GLU A 82 -88.26 134.59 15.55
C GLU A 82 -89.63 135.24 15.77
N TYR A 83 -90.57 134.52 16.38
CA TYR A 83 -91.93 134.98 16.63
C TYR A 83 -91.99 136.36 17.32
N ASP A 84 -91.19 136.55 18.37
CA ASP A 84 -91.14 137.81 19.11
C ASP A 84 -90.58 138.94 18.24
N THR A 85 -89.64 138.63 17.33
CA THR A 85 -89.14 139.61 16.36
C THR A 85 -90.21 139.94 15.32
N PHE A 86 -90.99 138.97 14.86
CA PHE A 86 -92.06 139.18 13.87
C PHE A 86 -93.20 140.05 14.40
N ILE A 87 -93.68 139.81 15.63
CA ILE A 87 -94.72 140.63 16.26
C ILE A 87 -94.25 142.06 16.48
N ASN A 88 -92.98 142.27 16.83
CA ASN A 88 -92.46 143.60 17.15
C ASN A 88 -91.96 144.38 15.92
N SER A 89 -91.64 143.71 14.80
CA SER A 89 -91.06 144.37 13.61
C SER A 89 -91.99 144.37 12.39
N ALA A 90 -92.79 143.32 12.17
CA ALA A 90 -93.59 143.16 10.95
C ALA A 90 -95.12 143.23 11.18
N TYR A 91 -95.61 143.04 12.40
CA TYR A 91 -97.05 142.96 12.70
C TYR A 91 -97.52 143.93 13.79
N LEU A 92 -98.03 145.11 13.39
CA LEU A 92 -98.54 146.13 14.30
C LEU A 92 -99.97 145.83 14.77
N ARG A 93 -100.09 145.25 15.97
CA ARG A 93 -101.39 144.92 16.57
C ARG A 93 -101.98 146.13 17.33
N GLN A 94 -103.25 146.45 17.08
CA GLN A 94 -103.94 147.61 17.67
C GLN A 94 -103.95 147.53 19.21
N GLY A 95 -103.39 148.54 19.88
CA GLY A 95 -103.24 148.61 21.35
C GLY A 95 -102.02 147.92 21.95
N ARG A 96 -101.10 147.37 21.14
CA ARG A 96 -99.81 146.77 21.59
C ARG A 96 -98.57 147.28 20.84
N ALA A 97 -98.68 148.39 20.12
CA ALA A 97 -97.54 148.98 19.40
C ALA A 97 -96.41 149.46 20.35
N ASP A 98 -96.72 149.71 21.63
CA ASP A 98 -95.76 150.17 22.65
C ASP A 98 -94.96 149.03 23.30
N GLU A 99 -95.10 147.78 22.83
CA GLU A 99 -94.39 146.63 23.41
C GLU A 99 -92.86 146.74 23.24
N PHE A 100 -92.39 147.34 22.14
CA PHE A 100 -90.98 147.64 21.95
C PHE A 100 -90.47 148.77 22.87
N THR A 101 -91.29 149.77 23.18
CA THR A 101 -90.87 150.94 23.98
C THR A 101 -90.95 150.69 25.48
N THR A 102 -91.79 149.76 25.92
CA THR A 102 -91.99 149.36 27.32
C THR A 102 -91.05 148.24 27.80
N ARG A 103 -90.42 147.49 26.88
CA ARG A 103 -89.43 146.44 27.21
C ARG A 103 -88.15 147.02 27.83
N ALA A 104 -87.49 146.21 28.67
CA ALA A 104 -86.26 146.62 29.35
C ALA A 104 -85.12 146.91 28.34
N PRO A 105 -84.17 147.82 28.63
CA PRO A 105 -83.09 148.17 27.71
C PRO A 105 -82.28 146.98 27.16
N ASN A 106 -82.03 145.95 27.98
CA ASN A 106 -81.30 144.75 27.55
C ASN A 106 -82.09 143.91 26.55
N GLU A 107 -83.40 143.75 26.76
CA GLU A 107 -84.30 143.01 25.86
C GLU A 107 -84.44 143.75 24.52
N ARG A 108 -84.52 145.10 24.54
CA ARG A 108 -84.53 145.90 23.31
C ARG A 108 -83.24 145.74 22.50
N LYS A 109 -82.08 145.72 23.18
CA LYS A 109 -80.78 145.48 22.53
C LYS A 109 -80.69 144.07 21.94
N GLN A 110 -81.24 143.07 22.63
CA GLN A 110 -81.29 141.70 22.15
C GLN A 110 -82.18 141.56 20.91
N VAL A 111 -83.41 142.07 20.95
CA VAL A 111 -84.33 142.08 19.80
C VAL A 111 -83.71 142.81 18.61
N LEU A 112 -83.04 143.96 18.82
CA LEU A 112 -82.31 144.66 17.75
C LEU A 112 -81.13 143.84 17.19
N SER A 113 -80.39 143.14 18.05
CA SER A 113 -79.28 142.29 17.61
C SER A 113 -79.73 141.07 16.80
N GLU A 114 -80.92 140.56 17.11
CA GLU A 114 -81.58 139.47 16.38
C GLU A 114 -82.14 139.96 15.04
N ILE A 115 -82.82 141.12 15.01
CA ILE A 115 -83.28 141.78 13.76
C ILE A 115 -82.12 142.05 12.80
N LEU A 116 -80.98 142.52 13.32
CA LEU A 116 -79.79 142.82 12.53
C LEU A 116 -78.94 141.58 12.20
N GLY A 117 -79.31 140.39 12.68
CA GLY A 117 -78.62 139.13 12.37
C GLY A 117 -77.18 139.05 12.90
N LEU A 118 -76.85 139.79 13.96
CA LEU A 118 -75.48 139.91 14.47
C LEU A 118 -74.90 138.58 15.00
N SER A 119 -75.76 137.61 15.32
CA SER A 119 -75.39 136.25 15.73
C SER A 119 -74.67 135.46 14.62
N TYR A 120 -74.93 135.77 13.35
CA TYR A 120 -74.23 135.16 12.22
C TYR A 120 -72.75 135.54 12.19
N PHE A 121 -72.43 136.81 12.43
CA PHE A 121 -71.05 137.30 12.45
C PHE A 121 -70.25 136.73 13.63
N GLU A 122 -70.89 136.51 14.79
CA GLU A 122 -70.20 135.88 15.93
C GLU A 122 -69.86 134.41 15.63
N ARG A 123 -70.76 133.64 14.98
CA ARG A 123 -70.45 132.28 14.51
C ARG A 123 -69.34 132.23 13.47
N LEU A 124 -69.33 133.17 12.53
CA LEU A 124 -68.27 133.27 11.52
C LEU A 124 -66.90 133.55 12.17
N LYS A 125 -66.87 134.47 13.14
CA LYS A 125 -65.67 134.80 13.93
C LYS A 125 -65.18 133.61 14.74
N GLU A 126 -66.07 132.82 15.34
CA GLU A 126 -65.71 131.57 16.01
C GLU A 126 -65.12 130.54 15.04
N SER A 127 -65.72 130.35 13.86
CA SER A 127 -65.20 129.45 12.82
C SER A 127 -63.82 129.88 12.31
N CYS A 128 -63.62 131.17 12.03
CA CYS A 128 -62.31 131.71 11.66
C CYS A 128 -61.27 131.53 12.78
N ARG A 129 -61.66 131.71 14.05
CA ARG A 129 -60.77 131.45 15.20
C ARG A 129 -60.42 129.97 15.33
N ALA A 130 -61.36 129.07 15.10
CA ALA A 130 -61.11 127.63 15.11
C ALA A 130 -60.13 127.23 13.99
N SER A 131 -60.36 127.69 12.76
CA SER A 131 -59.46 127.45 11.62
C SER A 131 -58.06 128.05 11.82
N ALA A 132 -57.98 129.25 12.42
CA ALA A 132 -56.69 129.85 12.77
C ALA A 132 -55.93 129.05 13.84
N ARG A 133 -56.62 128.49 14.84
CA ARG A 133 -56.01 127.61 15.85
C ARG A 133 -55.53 126.31 15.22
N GLU A 134 -56.33 125.69 14.35
CA GLU A 134 -55.94 124.46 13.64
C GLU A 134 -54.71 124.70 12.75
N SER A 135 -54.70 125.80 11.98
CA SER A 135 -53.57 126.17 11.14
C SER A 135 -52.32 126.44 11.96
N ARG A 136 -52.45 127.10 13.11
CA ARG A 136 -51.34 127.33 14.04
C ARG A 136 -50.80 126.02 14.62
N GLY A 137 -51.67 125.08 15.02
CA GLY A 137 -51.23 123.76 15.47
C GLY A 137 -50.52 122.95 14.38
N LYS A 138 -50.96 123.05 13.12
CA LYS A 138 -50.26 122.44 11.97
C LYS A 138 -48.89 123.07 11.74
N ILE A 139 -48.79 124.40 11.86
CA ILE A 139 -47.51 125.11 11.73
C ILE A 139 -46.55 124.67 12.83
N GLU A 140 -47.01 124.61 14.09
CA GLU A 140 -46.18 124.16 15.22
C GLU A 140 -45.65 122.72 15.01
N LEU A 141 -46.51 121.80 14.56
CA LEU A 141 -46.10 120.42 14.23
C LEU A 141 -45.08 120.39 13.09
N LEU A 142 -45.31 121.14 12.01
CA LEU A 142 -44.39 121.19 10.86
C LEU A 142 -43.07 121.84 11.24
N GLU A 143 -43.06 122.87 12.09
CA GLU A 143 -41.85 123.49 12.61
C GLU A 143 -41.05 122.53 13.50
N GLU A 144 -41.71 121.68 14.29
CA GLU A 144 -41.05 120.63 15.07
C GLU A 144 -40.41 119.58 14.16
N ILE A 145 -41.13 119.08 13.16
CA ILE A 145 -40.58 118.14 12.17
C ILE A 145 -39.40 118.75 11.41
N VAL A 146 -39.51 120.02 10.99
CA VAL A 146 -38.43 120.73 10.27
C VAL A 146 -37.20 120.92 11.15
N LYS A 147 -37.37 121.10 12.47
CA LYS A 147 -36.23 121.16 13.41
C LYS A 147 -35.54 119.81 13.59
N GLU A 148 -36.26 118.70 13.51
CA GLU A 148 -35.70 117.36 13.66
C GLU A 148 -35.01 116.83 12.38
N LEU A 149 -35.46 117.28 11.19
CA LEU A 149 -34.92 116.84 9.89
C LEU A 149 -33.39 116.91 9.77
N PRO A 150 -32.69 118.01 10.12
CA PRO A 150 -31.23 118.07 10.01
C PRO A 150 -30.52 117.03 10.88
N GLN A 151 -31.05 116.76 12.08
CA GLN A 151 -30.49 115.78 13.00
C GLN A 151 -30.71 114.35 12.48
N GLN A 152 -31.85 114.09 11.83
CA GLN A 152 -32.11 112.84 11.13
C GLN A 152 -31.21 112.67 9.90
N GLU A 153 -31.02 113.72 9.09
CA GLU A 153 -30.11 113.72 7.94
C GLU A 153 -28.66 113.42 8.36
N GLU A 154 -28.18 114.06 9.43
CA GLU A 154 -26.84 113.81 9.98
C GLU A 154 -26.70 112.37 10.50
N SER A 155 -27.70 111.86 11.23
CA SER A 155 -27.70 110.46 11.68
C SER A 155 -27.72 109.45 10.54
N MET A 156 -28.45 109.74 9.45
CA MET A 156 -28.51 108.93 8.24
C MET A 156 -27.19 108.96 7.48
N ALA A 157 -26.52 110.11 7.43
CA ALA A 157 -25.20 110.22 6.82
C ALA A 157 -24.16 109.36 7.56
N VAL A 158 -24.11 109.45 8.89
CA VAL A 158 -23.21 108.63 9.73
C VAL A 158 -23.54 107.14 9.58
N LEU A 159 -24.82 106.77 9.59
CA LEU A 159 -25.22 105.38 9.41
C LEU A 159 -24.83 104.84 8.03
N ASN A 160 -25.04 105.63 6.96
CA ASN A 160 -24.65 105.24 5.60
C ASN A 160 -23.13 105.11 5.45
N GLU A 161 -22.35 105.99 6.09
CA GLU A 161 -20.88 105.89 6.10
C GLU A 161 -20.43 104.61 6.80
N SER A 162 -20.99 104.31 7.99
CA SER A 162 -20.69 103.07 8.73
C SER A 162 -21.12 101.80 7.97
N LEU A 163 -22.24 101.84 7.25
CA LEU A 163 -22.72 100.76 6.39
C LEU A 163 -21.75 100.55 5.23
N LEU A 164 -21.30 101.64 4.60
CA LEU A 164 -20.35 101.57 3.49
C LEU A 164 -19.01 100.99 3.95
N GLU A 165 -18.52 101.38 5.12
CA GLU A 165 -17.26 100.87 5.69
C GLU A 165 -17.38 99.38 6.03
N SER A 166 -18.46 98.99 6.73
CA SER A 166 -18.74 97.58 7.03
C SER A 166 -18.91 96.74 5.77
N SER A 167 -19.51 97.28 4.71
CA SER A 167 -19.67 96.58 3.42
C SER A 167 -18.33 96.36 2.71
N LYS A 168 -17.39 97.30 2.82
CA LYS A 168 -16.03 97.17 2.28
C LYS A 168 -15.24 96.13 3.05
N GLU A 169 -15.33 96.14 4.38
CA GLU A 169 -14.71 95.12 5.22
C GLU A 169 -15.24 93.72 4.89
N LEU A 170 -16.57 93.58 4.77
CA LEU A 170 -17.20 92.30 4.43
C LEU A 170 -16.73 91.80 3.06
N ALA A 171 -16.68 92.67 2.05
CA ALA A 171 -16.17 92.33 0.73
C ALA A 171 -14.68 91.91 0.76
N SER A 172 -13.86 92.55 1.59
CA SER A 172 -12.45 92.16 1.75
C SER A 172 -12.30 90.79 2.41
N ILE A 173 -13.11 90.50 3.42
CA ILE A 173 -13.12 89.19 4.11
C ILE A 173 -13.62 88.09 3.18
N ASP A 174 -14.64 88.37 2.36
CA ASP A 174 -15.14 87.41 1.37
C ASP A 174 -14.07 87.07 0.32
N LEU A 175 -13.33 88.06 -0.16
CA LEU A 175 -12.19 87.83 -1.07
C LEU A 175 -11.08 86.99 -0.42
N GLU A 176 -10.74 87.28 0.84
CA GLU A 176 -9.76 86.49 1.58
C GLU A 176 -10.23 85.05 1.78
N LYS A 177 -11.50 84.85 2.13
CA LYS A 177 -12.12 83.54 2.28
C LYS A 177 -12.11 82.76 0.98
N GLU A 178 -12.50 83.35 -0.14
CA GLU A 178 -12.45 82.72 -1.46
C GLU A 178 -11.01 82.30 -1.83
N SER A 179 -10.03 83.16 -1.54
CA SER A 179 -8.61 82.84 -1.77
C SER A 179 -8.16 81.65 -0.91
N LEU A 180 -8.54 81.61 0.37
CA LEU A 180 -8.19 80.52 1.29
C LEU A 180 -8.87 79.21 0.89
N GLU A 181 -10.15 79.25 0.49
CA GLU A 181 -10.88 78.09 -0.01
C GLU A 181 -10.24 77.52 -1.28
N SER A 182 -9.73 78.38 -2.18
CA SER A 182 -9.00 77.94 -3.36
C SER A 182 -7.70 77.20 -3.02
N VAL A 183 -6.92 77.75 -2.07
CA VAL A 183 -5.69 77.11 -1.59
C VAL A 183 -5.99 75.79 -0.87
N LEU A 184 -7.07 75.74 -0.09
CA LEU A 184 -7.49 74.53 0.63
C LEU A 184 -7.85 73.41 -0.36
N LYS A 185 -8.60 73.72 -1.43
CA LYS A 185 -8.90 72.78 -2.51
C LYS A 185 -7.63 72.27 -3.20
N GLU A 186 -6.71 73.16 -3.57
CA GLU A 186 -5.44 72.77 -4.19
C GLU A 186 -4.62 71.84 -3.28
N ARG A 187 -4.58 72.14 -1.97
CA ARG A 187 -3.88 71.31 -0.98
C ARG A 187 -4.55 69.95 -0.78
N GLN A 188 -5.89 69.89 -0.82
CA GLN A 188 -6.62 68.63 -0.75
C GLN A 188 -6.36 67.74 -1.97
N GLU A 189 -6.40 68.31 -3.18
CA GLU A 189 -6.07 67.58 -4.42
C GLU A 189 -4.63 67.07 -4.42
N ARG A 190 -3.68 67.92 -3.95
CA ARG A 190 -2.28 67.53 -3.80
C ARG A 190 -2.09 66.44 -2.74
N TYR A 191 -2.84 66.49 -1.64
CA TYR A 191 -2.81 65.45 -0.62
C TYR A 191 -3.34 64.12 -1.15
N GLN A 192 -4.48 64.12 -1.85
CA GLN A 192 -5.05 62.91 -2.46
C GLN A 192 -4.13 62.30 -3.51
N SER A 193 -3.52 63.12 -4.37
CA SER A 193 -2.55 62.62 -5.36
C SER A 193 -1.29 62.02 -4.71
N LEU A 194 -0.79 62.62 -3.62
CA LEU A 194 0.32 62.06 -2.84
C LEU A 194 -0.07 60.76 -2.14
N LEU A 195 -1.29 60.66 -1.60
CA LEU A 195 -1.79 59.44 -0.97
C LEU A 195 -1.85 58.30 -2.00
N LEU A 196 -2.45 58.54 -3.17
CA LEU A 196 -2.48 57.57 -4.27
C LEU A 196 -1.08 57.18 -4.75
N ALA A 197 -0.14 58.13 -4.81
CA ALA A 197 1.25 57.85 -5.16
C ALA A 197 1.94 56.97 -4.09
N SER A 198 1.65 57.19 -2.81
CA SER A 198 2.18 56.39 -1.70
C SER A 198 1.64 54.96 -1.71
N GLU A 199 0.35 54.77 -1.97
CA GLU A 199 -0.27 53.45 -2.12
C GLU A 199 0.31 52.70 -3.33
N LYS A 200 0.43 53.37 -4.48
CA LYS A 200 1.08 52.80 -5.67
C LYS A 200 2.53 52.41 -5.39
N LYS A 201 3.26 53.21 -4.62
CA LYS A 201 4.64 52.88 -4.21
C LYS A 201 4.67 51.62 -3.35
N ALA A 202 3.78 51.49 -2.36
CA ALA A 202 3.71 50.31 -1.51
C ALA A 202 3.41 49.04 -2.31
N VAL A 203 2.39 49.07 -3.17
CA VAL A 203 2.04 47.92 -4.04
C VAL A 203 3.17 47.56 -4.99
N ASN A 204 3.89 48.56 -5.54
CA ASN A 204 5.03 48.29 -6.39
C ASN A 204 6.24 47.75 -5.62
N GLN A 205 6.43 48.16 -4.36
CA GLN A 205 7.48 47.60 -3.50
C GLN A 205 7.20 46.11 -3.21
N GLU A 206 5.96 45.75 -2.86
CA GLU A 206 5.57 44.35 -2.67
C GLU A 206 5.84 43.52 -3.94
N LYS A 207 5.46 44.03 -5.11
CA LYS A 207 5.75 43.35 -6.40
C LYS A 207 7.24 43.21 -6.68
N VAL A 208 8.05 44.19 -6.31
CA VAL A 208 9.50 44.10 -6.48
C VAL A 208 10.08 43.02 -5.56
N GLU A 209 9.62 42.95 -4.31
CA GLU A 209 10.04 41.90 -3.37
C GLU A 209 9.64 40.50 -3.85
N GLU A 210 8.43 40.34 -4.38
CA GLU A 210 7.97 39.09 -5.02
C GLU A 210 8.86 38.70 -6.21
N LEU A 211 9.11 39.64 -7.13
CA LEU A 211 9.96 39.39 -8.31
C LEU A 211 11.42 39.09 -7.92
N GLU A 212 11.94 39.72 -6.87
CA GLU A 212 13.28 39.42 -6.35
C GLU A 212 13.35 38.01 -5.74
N ALA A 213 12.28 37.56 -5.07
CA ALA A 213 12.19 36.19 -4.55
C ALA A 213 12.14 35.17 -5.71
N ASP A 214 11.32 35.43 -6.73
CA ASP A 214 11.24 34.60 -7.94
C ASP A 214 12.59 34.51 -8.66
N LEU A 215 13.31 35.64 -8.79
CA LEU A 215 14.62 35.67 -9.44
C LEU A 215 15.65 34.84 -8.64
N LYS A 216 15.61 34.90 -7.30
CA LYS A 216 16.45 34.04 -6.44
C LYS A 216 16.12 32.56 -6.62
N GLU A 217 14.85 32.18 -6.71
CA GLU A 217 14.47 30.79 -6.95
C GLU A 217 14.92 30.31 -8.34
N LEU A 218 14.67 31.10 -9.37
CA LEU A 218 15.04 30.78 -10.75
C LEU A 218 16.55 30.66 -10.93
N SER A 219 17.34 31.57 -10.34
CA SER A 219 18.80 31.49 -10.37
C SER A 219 19.34 30.27 -9.63
N ALA A 220 18.75 29.91 -8.48
CA ALA A 220 19.10 28.67 -7.78
C ALA A 220 18.75 27.43 -8.62
N ARG A 221 17.62 27.45 -9.34
CA ARG A 221 17.21 26.37 -10.25
C ARG A 221 18.15 26.26 -11.45
N GLU A 222 18.54 27.38 -12.05
CA GLU A 222 19.52 27.43 -13.14
C GLU A 222 20.86 26.82 -12.70
N LEU A 223 21.35 27.18 -11.51
CA LEU A 223 22.58 26.63 -10.96
C LEU A 223 22.50 25.11 -10.76
N ARG A 224 21.39 24.61 -10.19
CA ARG A 224 21.16 23.16 -10.04
C ARG A 224 21.16 22.44 -11.38
N LEU A 225 20.53 23.02 -12.40
CA LEU A 225 20.49 22.44 -13.74
C LEU A 225 21.88 22.45 -14.39
N LYS A 226 22.66 23.53 -14.25
CA LYS A 226 24.05 23.59 -14.74
C LYS A 226 24.93 22.52 -14.10
N ASN A 227 24.87 22.39 -12.77
CA ASN A 227 25.62 21.36 -12.06
C ASN A 227 25.21 19.97 -12.52
N ARG A 228 23.90 19.72 -12.70
CA ARG A 228 23.41 18.43 -13.19
C ARG A 228 23.87 18.15 -14.63
N LEU A 229 23.91 19.17 -15.47
CA LEU A 229 24.40 19.04 -16.83
C LEU A 229 25.89 18.70 -16.83
N GLU A 230 26.68 19.32 -15.95
CA GLU A 230 28.10 19.02 -15.78
C GLU A 230 28.36 17.60 -15.24
N GLU A 231 27.55 17.12 -14.29
CA GLU A 231 27.59 15.71 -13.85
C GLU A 231 27.26 14.74 -14.99
N LEU A 232 26.21 15.03 -15.76
CA LEU A 232 25.80 14.20 -16.88
C LEU A 232 26.84 14.24 -18.01
N SER A 233 27.47 15.38 -18.27
CA SER A 233 28.54 15.47 -19.28
C SER A 233 29.75 14.65 -18.86
N LYS A 234 30.14 14.69 -17.58
CA LYS A 234 31.20 13.82 -17.04
C LYS A 234 30.85 12.34 -17.16
N LEU A 235 29.58 11.97 -16.93
CA LEU A 235 29.11 10.59 -17.11
C LEU A 235 29.13 10.15 -18.59
N ILE A 236 28.75 11.03 -19.52
CA ILE A 236 28.81 10.77 -20.96
C ILE A 236 30.27 10.65 -21.42
N GLU A 237 31.16 11.51 -20.96
CA GLU A 237 32.59 11.41 -21.28
C GLU A 237 33.17 10.07 -20.79
N ASN A 238 32.78 9.64 -19.60
CA ASN A 238 33.13 8.34 -19.04
C ASN A 238 32.36 7.15 -19.66
N SER A 239 31.35 7.36 -20.51
CA SER A 239 30.50 6.27 -21.01
C SER A 239 31.30 5.32 -21.89
N SER A 240 32.16 5.85 -22.76
CA SER A 240 33.06 5.05 -23.61
C SER A 240 34.00 4.17 -22.78
N HIS A 241 34.53 4.71 -21.68
CA HIS A 241 35.36 3.95 -20.76
C HIS A 241 34.56 2.88 -19.99
N ILE A 242 33.35 3.20 -19.54
CA ILE A 242 32.45 2.25 -18.88
C ILE A 242 32.08 1.10 -19.83
N GLU A 243 31.78 1.40 -21.09
CA GLU A 243 31.50 0.40 -22.12
C GLU A 243 32.72 -0.50 -22.37
N GLU A 244 33.92 0.07 -22.51
CA GLU A 244 35.16 -0.69 -22.68
C GLU A 244 35.44 -1.60 -21.47
N GLN A 245 35.29 -1.09 -20.25
CA GLN A 245 35.47 -1.88 -19.02
C GLN A 245 34.40 -2.96 -18.88
N SER A 246 33.15 -2.68 -19.25
CA SER A 246 32.07 -3.68 -19.27
C SER A 246 32.36 -4.80 -20.27
N GLN A 247 32.89 -4.47 -21.44
CA GLN A 247 33.29 -5.45 -22.44
C GLN A 247 34.45 -6.32 -21.95
N LYS A 248 35.49 -5.71 -21.36
CA LYS A 248 36.60 -6.44 -20.73
C LYS A 248 36.11 -7.34 -19.58
N PHE A 249 35.17 -6.85 -18.76
CA PHE A 249 34.57 -7.67 -17.71
C PHE A 249 33.80 -8.86 -18.26
N ALA A 250 33.04 -8.68 -19.35
CA ALA A 250 32.33 -9.76 -20.02
C ALA A 250 33.30 -10.81 -20.62
N GLU A 251 34.41 -10.37 -21.21
CA GLU A 251 35.47 -11.26 -21.71
C GLU A 251 36.12 -12.05 -20.57
N ILE A 252 36.54 -11.38 -19.50
CA ILE A 252 37.13 -12.03 -18.32
C ILE A 252 36.14 -13.02 -17.70
N ARG A 253 34.88 -12.63 -17.55
CA ARG A 253 33.83 -13.51 -17.05
C ARG A 253 33.66 -14.74 -17.93
N GLY A 254 33.63 -14.58 -19.25
CA GLY A 254 33.56 -15.70 -20.19
C GLY A 254 34.76 -16.65 -20.08
N LEU A 255 35.96 -16.10 -19.89
CA LEU A 255 37.17 -16.90 -19.63
C LEU A 255 37.10 -17.65 -18.30
N THR A 256 36.61 -17.01 -17.24
CA THR A 256 36.42 -17.66 -15.93
C THR A 256 35.39 -18.78 -16.03
N GLU A 257 34.24 -18.54 -16.65
CA GLU A 257 33.23 -19.59 -16.86
C GLU A 257 33.78 -20.76 -17.70
N ALA A 258 34.63 -20.48 -18.70
CA ALA A 258 35.31 -21.53 -19.47
C ALA A 258 36.35 -22.31 -18.64
N LEU A 259 37.08 -21.62 -17.75
CA LEU A 259 38.01 -22.26 -16.82
C LEU A 259 37.28 -23.11 -15.79
N ASP A 260 36.14 -22.65 -15.27
CA ASP A 260 35.31 -23.41 -14.34
C ASP A 260 34.78 -24.69 -14.99
N ARG A 261 34.31 -24.61 -16.25
CA ARG A 261 33.93 -25.80 -17.03
C ARG A 261 35.08 -26.78 -17.21
N LYS A 262 36.28 -26.28 -17.51
CA LYS A 262 37.49 -27.12 -17.62
C LYS A 262 37.86 -27.73 -16.28
N SER A 263 37.73 -26.98 -15.17
CA SER A 263 38.01 -27.47 -13.82
C SER A 263 37.04 -28.58 -13.43
N LEU A 264 35.74 -28.43 -13.72
CA LEU A 264 34.74 -29.48 -13.49
C LEU A 264 35.05 -30.73 -14.32
N ALA A 265 35.36 -30.58 -15.60
CA ALA A 265 35.74 -31.72 -16.45
C ALA A 265 37.01 -32.43 -15.95
N VAL A 266 38.00 -31.67 -15.43
CA VAL A 266 39.18 -32.27 -14.80
C VAL A 266 38.81 -33.00 -13.51
N GLN A 267 37.92 -32.46 -12.69
CA GLN A 267 37.43 -33.12 -11.47
C GLN A 267 36.74 -34.45 -11.81
N GLU A 268 35.80 -34.45 -12.77
CA GLU A 268 35.12 -35.66 -13.25
C GLU A 268 36.13 -36.71 -13.75
N LEU A 269 37.08 -36.31 -14.61
CA LEU A 269 38.14 -37.20 -15.10
C LEU A 269 39.06 -37.71 -13.97
N THR A 270 39.31 -36.91 -12.94
CA THR A 270 40.07 -37.38 -11.77
C THR A 270 39.30 -38.38 -10.94
N GLU A 271 37.99 -38.19 -10.75
CA GLU A 271 37.12 -39.16 -10.07
C GLU A 271 37.06 -40.47 -10.86
N GLU A 272 36.84 -40.44 -12.17
CA GLU A 272 36.89 -41.62 -13.04
C GLU A 272 38.25 -42.32 -12.97
N LYS A 273 39.35 -41.56 -12.97
CA LYS A 273 40.70 -42.11 -12.80
C LYS A 273 40.87 -42.77 -11.43
N HIS A 274 40.34 -42.19 -10.36
CA HIS A 274 40.37 -42.77 -9.02
C HIS A 274 39.54 -44.05 -8.94
N GLU A 275 38.34 -44.06 -9.53
CA GLU A 275 37.52 -45.27 -9.64
C GLU A 275 38.21 -46.38 -10.42
N LEU A 276 38.75 -46.07 -11.60
CA LEU A 276 39.48 -47.04 -12.43
C LEU A 276 40.71 -47.57 -11.71
N LYS A 277 41.46 -46.71 -11.00
CA LYS A 277 42.58 -47.15 -10.16
C LYS A 277 42.13 -48.05 -9.01
N ALA A 278 41.02 -47.73 -8.35
CA ALA A 278 40.46 -48.56 -7.29
C ALA A 278 40.00 -49.94 -7.84
N ARG A 279 39.30 -49.96 -8.98
CA ARG A 279 38.91 -51.21 -9.68
C ARG A 279 40.13 -52.02 -10.10
N LEU A 280 41.19 -51.36 -10.57
CA LEU A 280 42.43 -52.02 -10.94
C LEU A 280 43.14 -52.59 -9.70
N ALA A 281 43.15 -51.86 -8.58
CA ALA A 281 43.70 -52.34 -7.32
C ALA A 281 42.94 -53.55 -6.77
N THR A 282 41.61 -53.56 -6.82
CA THR A 282 40.79 -54.71 -6.40
C THR A 282 40.97 -55.91 -7.32
N MET A 283 41.08 -55.70 -8.64
CA MET A 283 41.41 -56.76 -9.59
C MET A 283 42.82 -57.30 -9.36
N ARG A 284 43.80 -56.43 -9.09
CA ARG A 284 45.17 -56.85 -8.73
C ARG A 284 45.18 -57.67 -7.44
N SER A 285 44.54 -57.20 -6.36
CA SER A 285 44.49 -57.96 -5.11
C SER A 285 43.79 -59.30 -5.28
N ARG A 286 42.74 -59.37 -6.11
CA ARG A 286 42.07 -60.62 -6.43
C ARG A 286 42.98 -61.58 -7.18
N LEU A 287 43.66 -61.11 -8.23
CA LEU A 287 44.61 -61.91 -9.00
C LEU A 287 45.81 -62.33 -8.16
N GLU A 288 46.27 -61.49 -7.22
CA GLU A 288 47.33 -61.80 -6.28
C GLU A 288 46.90 -62.90 -5.31
N VAL A 289 45.68 -62.84 -4.76
CA VAL A 289 45.11 -63.93 -3.95
C VAL A 289 44.93 -65.21 -4.77
N GLU A 290 44.47 -65.13 -6.02
CA GLU A 290 44.36 -66.28 -6.91
C GLU A 290 45.74 -66.88 -7.22
N ALA A 291 46.76 -66.04 -7.46
CA ALA A 291 48.14 -66.46 -7.69
C ALA A 291 48.74 -67.11 -6.43
N ASP A 292 48.53 -66.53 -5.25
CA ASP A 292 48.94 -67.08 -3.96
C ASP A 292 48.26 -68.42 -3.69
N HIS A 293 46.96 -68.54 -3.99
CA HIS A 293 46.21 -69.80 -3.88
C HIS A 293 46.74 -70.88 -4.83
N VAL A 294 47.05 -70.52 -6.09
CA VAL A 294 47.66 -71.44 -7.05
C VAL A 294 49.08 -71.81 -6.62
N SER A 295 49.86 -70.87 -6.09
CA SER A 295 51.24 -71.13 -5.63
C SER A 295 51.27 -72.04 -4.41
N THR A 296 50.36 -71.84 -3.45
CA THR A 296 50.19 -72.72 -2.28
C THR A 296 49.71 -74.10 -2.69
N ARG A 297 48.73 -74.22 -3.59
CA ARG A 297 48.33 -75.51 -4.18
C ARG A 297 49.47 -76.20 -4.93
N LEU A 298 50.29 -75.45 -5.67
CA LEU A 298 51.49 -75.96 -6.33
C LEU A 298 52.51 -76.46 -5.30
N LYS A 299 52.71 -75.74 -4.20
CA LYS A 299 53.59 -76.16 -3.11
C LYS A 299 53.06 -77.42 -2.43
N GLU A 300 51.77 -77.48 -2.11
CA GLU A 300 51.13 -78.68 -1.54
C GLU A 300 51.18 -79.88 -2.48
N THR A 301 50.98 -79.68 -3.79
CA THR A 301 51.11 -80.77 -4.77
C THR A 301 52.56 -81.19 -4.96
N ARG A 302 53.52 -80.27 -4.91
CA ARG A 302 54.95 -80.61 -4.87
C ARG A 302 55.31 -81.38 -3.61
N GLU A 303 54.85 -80.96 -2.44
CA GLU A 303 55.05 -81.71 -1.19
C GLU A 303 54.37 -83.08 -1.23
N LYS A 304 53.20 -83.21 -1.87
CA LYS A 304 52.56 -84.51 -2.12
C LYS A 304 53.37 -85.37 -3.08
N ILE A 305 53.95 -84.80 -4.14
CA ILE A 305 54.85 -85.51 -5.05
C ILE A 305 56.12 -85.94 -4.31
N GLU A 306 56.73 -85.07 -3.51
CA GLU A 306 57.95 -85.37 -2.74
C GLU A 306 57.68 -86.44 -1.66
N LYS A 307 56.50 -86.42 -1.02
CA LYS A 307 56.03 -87.51 -0.15
C LYS A 307 55.82 -88.82 -0.92
N LEU A 308 55.19 -88.76 -2.09
CA LEU A 308 55.02 -89.93 -2.95
C LEU A 308 56.35 -90.46 -3.50
N GLU A 309 57.34 -89.60 -3.75
CA GLU A 309 58.71 -89.96 -4.13
C GLU A 309 59.46 -90.62 -2.96
N SER A 310 59.27 -90.12 -1.73
CA SER A 310 59.71 -90.78 -0.50
C SER A 310 59.05 -92.16 -0.32
N ASP A 311 57.74 -92.25 -0.50
CA ASP A 311 57.00 -93.52 -0.38
C ASP A 311 57.35 -94.51 -1.52
N THR A 312 57.73 -94.00 -2.70
CA THR A 312 58.25 -94.83 -3.81
C THR A 312 59.74 -95.14 -3.71
N ALA A 313 60.51 -94.47 -2.85
CA ALA A 313 61.87 -94.90 -2.50
C ALA A 313 61.85 -96.24 -1.72
N ASP A 314 60.78 -96.51 -0.96
CA ASP A 314 60.54 -97.82 -0.35
C ASP A 314 60.04 -98.88 -1.36
N ARG A 315 59.60 -98.49 -2.56
CA ARG A 315 59.23 -99.43 -3.63
C ARG A 315 60.43 -100.26 -4.10
N ALA A 316 61.64 -99.70 -4.10
CA ALA A 316 62.86 -100.45 -4.42
C ALA A 316 63.20 -101.50 -3.35
N LYS A 317 62.91 -101.22 -2.07
CA LYS A 317 63.00 -102.23 -0.99
C LYS A 317 61.90 -103.28 -1.12
N VAL A 318 60.66 -102.87 -1.43
CA VAL A 318 59.53 -103.80 -1.61
C VAL A 318 59.70 -104.68 -2.86
N GLU A 319 60.28 -104.16 -3.96
CA GLU A 319 60.64 -104.95 -5.15
C GLU A 319 61.79 -105.93 -4.86
N ASN A 320 62.79 -105.54 -4.06
CA ASN A 320 63.85 -106.46 -3.66
C ASN A 320 63.33 -107.57 -2.72
N MET A 321 62.46 -107.24 -1.76
CA MET A 321 61.77 -108.24 -0.92
C MET A 321 60.88 -109.18 -1.74
N TYR A 322 60.22 -108.66 -2.79
CA TYR A 322 59.42 -109.48 -3.71
C TYR A 322 60.27 -110.36 -4.62
N ARG A 323 61.46 -109.92 -5.04
CA ARG A 323 62.44 -110.77 -5.75
C ARG A 323 62.99 -111.88 -4.86
N GLU A 324 63.32 -111.58 -3.59
CA GLU A 324 63.73 -112.61 -2.62
C GLU A 324 62.61 -113.63 -2.37
N TYR A 325 61.35 -113.19 -2.31
CA TYR A 325 60.19 -114.07 -2.21
C TYR A 325 60.02 -114.96 -3.46
N LEU A 326 60.20 -114.42 -4.68
CA LEU A 326 60.14 -115.20 -5.92
C LEU A 326 61.27 -116.24 -6.00
N GLU A 327 62.50 -115.92 -5.58
CA GLU A 327 63.59 -116.89 -5.51
C GLU A 327 63.33 -118.01 -4.48
N LEU A 328 62.71 -117.69 -3.34
CA LEU A 328 62.31 -118.68 -2.34
C LEU A 328 61.23 -119.63 -2.87
N LEU A 329 60.25 -119.11 -3.63
CA LEU A 329 59.21 -119.91 -4.28
C LEU A 329 59.79 -120.85 -5.37
N GLU A 330 60.79 -120.38 -6.11
CA GLU A 330 61.49 -121.19 -7.11
C GLU A 330 62.33 -122.30 -6.46
N ARG A 331 62.98 -122.01 -5.33
CA ARG A 331 63.69 -123.02 -4.51
C ARG A 331 62.73 -124.05 -3.91
N GLU A 332 61.54 -123.65 -3.48
CA GLU A 332 60.51 -124.56 -2.96
C GLU A 332 59.91 -125.45 -4.06
N SER A 333 59.66 -124.90 -5.26
CA SER A 333 59.24 -125.66 -6.45
C SER A 333 60.30 -126.67 -6.89
N GLN A 334 61.58 -126.28 -6.92
CA GLN A 334 62.67 -127.19 -7.25
C GLN A 334 62.88 -128.27 -6.18
N ALA A 335 62.66 -127.97 -4.90
CA ALA A 335 62.68 -128.97 -3.82
C ALA A 335 61.51 -129.95 -3.95
N SER A 336 60.30 -129.47 -4.27
CA SER A 336 59.12 -130.30 -4.52
C SER A 336 59.31 -131.23 -5.73
N ASN A 337 59.83 -130.73 -6.85
CA ASN A 337 60.12 -131.55 -8.04
C ASN A 337 61.23 -132.59 -7.79
N LYS A 338 62.24 -132.27 -6.96
CA LYS A 338 63.27 -133.25 -6.53
C LYS A 338 62.70 -134.31 -5.59
N GLN A 339 61.71 -133.98 -4.76
CA GLN A 339 61.03 -134.93 -3.87
C GLN A 339 60.03 -135.82 -4.65
N GLU A 340 59.37 -135.29 -5.67
CA GLU A 340 58.47 -136.04 -6.54
C GLU A 340 59.23 -137.06 -7.40
N THR A 341 60.35 -136.65 -8.02
CA THR A 341 61.24 -137.56 -8.76
C THR A 341 61.86 -138.64 -7.87
N PHE A 342 62.25 -138.30 -6.63
CA PHE A 342 62.68 -139.28 -5.63
C PHE A 342 61.57 -140.29 -5.27
N SER A 343 60.32 -139.83 -5.11
CA SER A 343 59.19 -140.71 -4.80
C SER A 343 58.84 -141.66 -5.97
N GLN A 344 58.95 -141.19 -7.22
CA GLN A 344 58.68 -141.99 -8.41
C GLN A 344 59.79 -143.02 -8.67
N LEU A 345 61.06 -142.66 -8.46
CA LEU A 345 62.19 -143.59 -8.52
C LEU A 345 62.09 -144.67 -7.43
N ASN A 346 61.64 -144.31 -6.22
CA ASN A 346 61.49 -145.27 -5.13
C ASN A 346 60.30 -146.23 -5.36
N LYS A 347 59.16 -145.75 -5.90
CA LYS A 347 58.05 -146.63 -6.32
C LYS A 347 58.48 -147.63 -7.39
N ARG A 348 59.26 -147.19 -8.38
CA ARG A 348 59.78 -148.05 -9.46
C ARG A 348 60.82 -149.05 -8.97
N ALA A 349 61.62 -148.68 -7.95
CA ALA A 349 62.54 -149.60 -7.27
C ALA A 349 61.79 -150.69 -6.48
N THR A 350 60.70 -150.33 -5.79
CA THR A 350 59.87 -151.30 -5.06
C THR A 350 59.07 -152.24 -5.99
N GLU A 351 58.59 -151.76 -7.14
CA GLU A 351 57.92 -152.58 -8.15
C GLU A 351 58.87 -153.56 -8.84
N LEU A 352 60.10 -153.15 -9.14
CA LEU A 352 61.14 -154.03 -9.69
C LEU A 352 61.65 -155.06 -8.66
N GLN A 353 61.73 -154.70 -7.37
CA GLN A 353 62.02 -155.67 -6.32
C GLN A 353 60.90 -156.70 -6.14
N ALA A 354 59.63 -156.29 -6.22
CA ALA A 354 58.49 -157.20 -6.17
C ALA A 354 58.49 -158.19 -7.34
N ALA A 355 58.76 -157.72 -8.57
CA ALA A 355 58.88 -158.57 -9.76
C ALA A 355 60.05 -159.58 -9.68
N VAL A 356 61.18 -159.18 -9.08
CA VAL A 356 62.34 -160.07 -8.86
C VAL A 356 62.04 -161.11 -7.77
N THR A 357 61.32 -160.76 -6.70
CA THR A 357 60.90 -161.72 -5.67
C THR A 357 59.84 -162.70 -6.19
N GLU A 358 58.92 -162.26 -7.05
CA GLU A 358 57.89 -163.11 -7.63
C GLU A 358 58.46 -164.12 -8.64
N ALA A 359 59.46 -163.69 -9.43
CA ALA A 359 60.23 -164.59 -10.29
C ALA A 359 61.09 -165.58 -9.47
N ARG A 360 61.64 -165.16 -8.33
CA ARG A 360 62.44 -166.01 -7.44
C ARG A 360 61.59 -167.07 -6.73
N ILE A 361 60.39 -166.73 -6.29
CA ILE A 361 59.45 -167.68 -5.66
C ILE A 361 58.93 -168.71 -6.68
N LYS A 362 58.68 -168.32 -7.94
CA LYS A 362 58.31 -169.27 -9.01
C LYS A 362 59.43 -170.24 -9.36
N LEU A 363 60.68 -169.77 -9.40
CA LEU A 363 61.85 -170.60 -9.71
C LEU A 363 62.23 -171.53 -8.55
N GLU A 364 62.10 -171.08 -7.29
CA GLU A 364 62.31 -171.93 -6.10
C GLU A 364 61.22 -173.02 -5.98
N ALA A 365 59.98 -172.74 -6.38
CA ALA A 365 58.90 -173.74 -6.44
C ALA A 365 59.12 -174.81 -7.53
N GLU A 366 59.58 -174.43 -8.73
CA GLU A 366 59.90 -175.39 -9.80
C GLU A 366 61.15 -176.24 -9.49
N VAL A 367 62.14 -175.67 -8.78
CA VAL A 367 63.33 -176.40 -8.31
C VAL A 367 62.99 -177.38 -7.18
N ALA A 368 62.10 -176.99 -6.25
CA ALA A 368 61.62 -177.90 -5.20
C ALA A 368 60.84 -179.09 -5.78
N GLN A 369 60.00 -178.86 -6.78
CA GLN A 369 59.18 -179.90 -7.43
C GLN A 369 60.03 -180.91 -8.22
N ARG A 370 61.12 -180.46 -8.89
CA ARG A 370 62.10 -181.35 -9.54
C ARG A 370 63.03 -182.06 -8.55
N SER A 371 63.33 -181.46 -7.40
CA SER A 371 64.16 -182.08 -6.35
C SER A 371 63.47 -183.23 -5.61
N ASN A 372 62.13 -183.19 -5.49
CA ASN A 372 61.35 -184.28 -4.88
C ASN A 372 61.17 -185.47 -5.84
N HIS A 373 61.01 -185.24 -7.15
CA HIS A 373 61.04 -186.32 -8.16
C HIS A 373 62.41 -187.01 -8.27
N LEU A 374 63.51 -186.33 -7.96
CA LEU A 374 64.85 -186.93 -7.89
C LEU A 374 65.06 -187.76 -6.61
N LYS A 375 64.35 -187.46 -5.51
CA LYS A 375 64.39 -188.28 -4.28
C LYS A 375 63.58 -189.57 -4.41
N GLU A 376 62.42 -189.54 -5.06
CA GLU A 376 61.61 -190.74 -5.32
C GLU A 376 62.28 -191.74 -6.30
N LEU A 377 63.15 -191.26 -7.20
CA LEU A 377 63.95 -192.11 -8.09
C LEU A 377 65.26 -192.62 -7.47
N ALA A 378 65.76 -191.99 -6.39
CA ALA A 378 66.98 -192.41 -5.70
C ALA A 378 66.75 -193.57 -4.72
N ASP A 379 65.58 -193.65 -4.07
CA ASP A 379 65.29 -194.72 -3.12
C ASP A 379 64.94 -196.07 -3.80
N ILE A 380 64.62 -196.08 -5.10
CA ILE A 380 64.40 -197.30 -5.89
C ILE A 380 65.72 -197.91 -6.41
N LEU A 381 66.83 -197.16 -6.40
CA LEU A 381 68.13 -197.58 -6.96
C LEU A 381 69.18 -198.00 -5.91
N ALA A 382 68.87 -197.93 -4.61
CA ALA A 382 69.79 -198.28 -3.52
C ALA A 382 69.55 -199.69 -2.91
N ALA A 383 68.98 -200.62 -3.69
CA ALA A 383 68.73 -202.00 -3.27
C ALA A 383 69.54 -203.07 -4.05
N GLU A 384 70.57 -202.69 -4.81
CA GLU A 384 71.22 -203.64 -5.75
C GLU A 384 72.75 -203.78 -5.61
N SER A 385 73.44 -202.99 -4.77
CA SER A 385 74.91 -202.88 -4.83
C SER A 385 75.72 -203.50 -3.68
N THR A 386 75.14 -204.37 -2.83
CA THR A 386 75.94 -205.13 -1.84
C THR A 386 75.67 -206.63 -1.84
N LEU A 387 75.36 -207.20 -3.01
CA LEU A 387 75.47 -208.63 -3.32
C LEU A 387 76.72 -208.96 -4.17
N SER A 388 77.48 -207.94 -4.59
CA SER A 388 78.68 -208.12 -5.42
C SER A 388 79.96 -208.35 -4.62
N ASN A 389 79.99 -208.02 -3.32
CA ASN A 389 81.18 -208.20 -2.47
C ASN A 389 81.23 -209.59 -1.80
N ARG A 390 80.31 -210.50 -2.15
CA ARG A 390 80.45 -211.94 -1.82
C ARG A 390 81.27 -212.69 -2.87
N LYS A 391 81.65 -212.07 -4.00
CA LYS A 391 82.29 -212.78 -5.12
C LYS A 391 83.83 -212.74 -5.09
N SER A 392 84.47 -211.66 -4.65
CA SER A 392 85.95 -211.59 -4.69
C SER A 392 86.66 -212.14 -3.45
N GLU A 393 85.99 -212.23 -2.30
CA GLU A 393 86.58 -212.90 -1.11
C GLU A 393 86.64 -214.43 -1.29
N LEU A 394 85.73 -215.01 -2.10
CA LEU A 394 85.72 -216.45 -2.44
C LEU A 394 86.77 -216.86 -3.47
N GLU A 395 87.46 -215.92 -4.13
CA GLU A 395 88.53 -216.23 -5.10
C GLU A 395 89.94 -216.13 -4.48
N GLU A 396 90.13 -215.39 -3.38
CA GLU A 396 91.42 -215.31 -2.66
C GLU A 396 91.59 -216.44 -1.62
N GLU A 397 90.54 -216.87 -0.91
CA GLU A 397 90.63 -218.07 -0.04
C GLU A 397 90.84 -219.38 -0.83
N SER A 398 90.47 -219.41 -2.13
CA SER A 398 90.74 -220.54 -3.02
C SER A 398 92.24 -220.69 -3.36
N GLN A 399 93.07 -219.65 -3.16
CA GLN A 399 94.50 -219.71 -3.47
C GLN A 399 95.39 -219.92 -2.24
N GLU A 400 94.88 -219.68 -1.03
CA GLU A 400 95.57 -220.04 0.22
C GLU A 400 95.46 -221.54 0.54
N MET A 401 94.36 -222.19 0.10
CA MET A 401 94.22 -223.65 0.14
C MET A 401 95.28 -224.39 -0.70
N ASP A 402 95.75 -223.81 -1.81
CA ASP A 402 96.78 -224.44 -2.67
C ASP A 402 98.22 -224.26 -2.16
N ARG A 403 98.48 -223.32 -1.23
CA ARG A 403 99.83 -223.06 -0.66
C ARG A 403 100.11 -223.85 0.61
N LEU A 404 99.11 -224.10 1.44
CA LEU A 404 99.31 -224.82 2.71
C LEU A 404 99.26 -226.34 2.56
N GLU A 405 98.64 -226.86 1.49
CA GLU A 405 98.78 -228.26 1.07
C GLU A 405 100.22 -228.62 0.65
N ALA A 406 101.05 -227.64 0.25
CA ALA A 406 102.46 -227.84 -0.09
C ALA A 406 103.43 -227.79 1.13
N GLU A 407 103.04 -227.17 2.26
CA GLU A 407 103.86 -227.14 3.48
C GLU A 407 103.65 -228.37 4.38
N LEU A 408 102.62 -229.18 4.09
CA LEU A 408 102.38 -230.48 4.71
C LEU A 408 103.37 -231.57 4.23
N GLU A 409 103.99 -231.43 3.05
CA GLU A 409 104.96 -232.42 2.53
C GLU A 409 106.43 -232.21 2.97
N LEU A 410 106.80 -231.03 3.51
CA LEU A 410 108.21 -230.71 3.83
C LEU A 410 108.61 -230.85 5.31
N VAL A 411 107.66 -230.99 6.25
CA VAL A 411 107.94 -231.18 7.70
C VAL A 411 107.66 -232.62 8.17
N GLU A 412 106.89 -233.42 7.43
CA GLU A 412 106.91 -234.89 7.57
C GLU A 412 108.29 -235.50 7.18
N THR A 413 109.08 -234.80 6.35
CA THR A 413 110.41 -235.26 5.88
C THR A 413 111.59 -234.68 6.68
N ARG A 414 111.37 -233.58 7.43
CA ARG A 414 112.25 -233.09 8.50
C ARG A 414 111.67 -233.53 9.84
N GLY A 415 111.84 -234.79 10.19
CA GLY A 415 113.10 -235.12 10.83
C GLY A 415 112.85 -235.27 12.34
N LEU A 416 112.31 -236.38 12.82
CA LEU A 416 112.73 -237.75 12.51
C LEU A 416 114.27 -237.96 12.57
N GLU A 417 115.10 -236.94 12.30
CA GLU A 417 116.47 -236.76 12.78
C GLU A 417 116.52 -236.28 14.26
N ALA A 418 115.55 -235.49 14.76
CA ALA A 418 115.54 -235.05 16.17
C ALA A 418 115.03 -236.12 17.15
N LYS A 419 114.38 -237.17 16.64
CA LYS A 419 114.05 -238.40 17.37
C LYS A 419 115.27 -239.31 17.58
N SER A 420 116.46 -238.98 17.04
CA SER A 420 117.68 -239.80 17.19
C SER A 420 118.88 -239.13 17.87
N GLU A 421 118.87 -237.81 18.16
CA GLU A 421 120.03 -237.11 18.79
C GLU A 421 119.91 -236.81 20.30
N ILE A 422 118.72 -236.72 20.92
CA ILE A 422 118.62 -236.42 22.38
C ILE A 422 118.23 -237.64 23.25
N GLU A 423 117.71 -238.72 22.66
CA GLU A 423 117.84 -240.08 23.23
C GLU A 423 119.32 -240.52 23.35
N VAL A 424 120.29 -239.78 22.77
CA VAL A 424 121.73 -239.99 22.95
C VAL A 424 122.32 -239.21 24.15
N LEU A 425 121.59 -238.23 24.72
CA LEU A 425 121.96 -237.52 25.97
C LEU A 425 121.22 -238.01 27.22
N GLU A 426 120.40 -239.05 27.07
CA GLU A 426 120.04 -240.00 28.13
C GLU A 426 121.29 -240.53 28.88
N GLN A 427 122.42 -240.64 28.18
CA GLN A 427 123.56 -241.49 28.53
C GLN A 427 124.56 -241.07 29.61
N LYS A 428 125.02 -239.82 29.52
CA LYS A 428 126.38 -239.42 29.96
C LYS A 428 126.35 -238.07 30.68
N ILE A 429 126.67 -238.10 31.98
CA ILE A 429 126.93 -237.00 32.93
C ILE A 429 125.66 -236.59 33.73
N VAL A 430 125.24 -237.16 34.86
CA VAL A 430 125.89 -237.97 35.93
C VAL A 430 126.77 -239.07 35.32
N ASP A 431 128.06 -239.25 35.61
CA ASP A 431 128.80 -239.19 36.87
C ASP A 431 128.42 -238.21 37.99
#